data_AF-A0A7Y0ZN30-F1
#
_entry.id   AF-A0A7Y0ZN30-F1
#
_cell.length_a   1.000
_cell.length_b   1.000
_cell.length_c   1.000
_cell.angle_alpha   90.00
_cell.angle_beta   90.00
_cell.angle_gamma   90.00
#
_symmetry.space_group_name_H-M   'P 1'
#
loop_
_entity.id
_entity.type
_entity.pdbx_description
1 polymer ?
#
loop_
_entity_poly.entity_id
_entity_poly.type
_entity_poly.pdbx_seq_one_letter_code
_entity_poly.pdbx_strand_id
1 'polypeptide(L)'
;MILTNKPYLTEITFYPVKSTGGISQSQVWVEKQGIAFDRRFMAAREDGEMITAREFPQLLNITATLFAQGLYLTYAQCKCLVLKYSDFMMLEAGTNVFKDNFIAFTTTDEANQWFSAILSAPVQLLYTGEQSNRTREAIPFNISFADGYPLLIISEASLAALNERSIENVSMTHFRPNLVVSGTNAFDEDSWKRIRIGDVIFEGVKPCTRCILTTIDPKSTTFDAKKEPLKTLSEFRSDEQGNIKFGHNLVALNEGVIRVGDFIEVLEEKPREVFNASTTKSLSLICVKRENVSHDICTFWFESGNGNLLPSYLPGQHLPITLKIDGQYFTRRYTLSSTPSRAGLYAISVKRAPGGRVSNWLHDHLQVGHKLAIESPAGEFYLDITADKLLLLAAGSGITPMISMLRYLYDNKRHIDIYLYYQCRAREDIAFKSEIDYLQSVNPNLKIIIALTRPDELWGGPKRRLDTQLLKGIPKVNERQVFACGPDEFMKYAKRELLMLGVPESHYHQETFNIAIVPQAEFRSVNLMVNGVAFLGDNQQPLLRQAEQAGVQLPYGCRAGFCRQCKVRVVSGFVDQQSASALSAEEQLSNHVLTCCAVPLTDLVVESA
;
A
#
# COMPACT_ATOMS: atom_id res chain seq x y z
N MET A 1 27.87 -30.01 -6.43
CA MET A 1 26.84 -30.72 -7.22
C MET A 1 25.63 -29.82 -7.31
N ILE A 2 25.38 -29.24 -8.49
CA ILE A 2 24.17 -28.44 -8.73
C ILE A 2 23.06 -29.45 -9.03
N LEU A 3 22.22 -29.76 -8.04
CA LEU A 3 20.97 -30.46 -8.29
C LEU A 3 20.11 -29.51 -9.13
N THR A 4 19.97 -29.79 -10.42
CA THR A 4 18.96 -29.18 -11.26
C THR A 4 17.60 -29.58 -10.71
N ASN A 5 17.01 -28.76 -9.83
CA ASN A 5 15.63 -28.95 -9.40
C ASN A 5 14.76 -28.77 -10.65
N LYS A 6 14.28 -29.87 -11.22
CA LYS A 6 13.27 -29.83 -12.27
C LYS A 6 11.97 -29.31 -11.65
N PRO A 7 11.27 -28.35 -12.26
CA PRO A 7 10.02 -27.87 -11.71
C PRO A 7 9.00 -29.02 -11.64
N TYR A 8 8.16 -29.02 -10.60
CA TYR A 8 7.15 -30.05 -10.38
C TYR A 8 5.91 -29.48 -9.70
N LEU A 9 4.77 -30.14 -9.90
CA LEU A 9 3.47 -29.75 -9.38
C LEU A 9 3.37 -30.09 -7.88
N THR A 10 3.09 -29.11 -7.02
CA THR A 10 2.95 -29.31 -5.57
C THR A 10 1.50 -29.27 -5.08
N GLU A 11 0.63 -28.57 -5.80
CA GLU A 11 -0.79 -28.46 -5.44
C GLU A 11 -1.67 -28.44 -6.70
N ILE A 12 -2.80 -29.14 -6.63
CA ILE A 12 -3.90 -29.01 -7.58
C ILE A 12 -5.15 -28.63 -6.80
N THR A 13 -5.78 -27.52 -7.19
CA THR A 13 -7.01 -27.03 -6.58
C THR A 13 -8.02 -26.63 -7.66
N PHE A 14 -9.29 -26.95 -7.45
CA PHE A 14 -10.39 -26.48 -8.31
C PHE A 14 -11.53 -25.90 -7.47
N TYR A 15 -12.38 -25.10 -8.08
CA TYR A 15 -13.39 -24.28 -7.42
C TYR A 15 -14.77 -24.56 -8.03
N PRO A 16 -15.54 -25.54 -7.54
CA PRO A 16 -16.80 -25.96 -8.18
C PRO A 16 -17.79 -24.84 -8.45
N VAL A 17 -17.91 -23.93 -7.49
CA VAL A 17 -18.70 -22.72 -7.59
C VAL A 17 -17.75 -21.52 -7.71
N LYS A 18 -18.03 -20.63 -8.67
CA LYS A 18 -17.28 -19.39 -8.83
C LYS A 18 -17.33 -18.59 -7.52
N SER A 19 -16.17 -18.05 -7.13
CA SER A 19 -16.02 -17.22 -5.93
C SER A 19 -16.18 -17.94 -4.58
N THR A 20 -16.20 -19.28 -4.51
CA THR A 20 -16.24 -20.03 -3.23
C THR A 20 -14.90 -20.65 -2.84
N GLY A 21 -14.81 -21.37 -1.72
CA GLY A 21 -13.62 -22.12 -1.34
C GLY A 21 -13.22 -23.19 -2.38
N GLY A 22 -11.93 -23.52 -2.44
CA GLY A 22 -11.38 -24.53 -3.35
C GLY A 22 -11.33 -25.93 -2.73
N ILE A 23 -11.24 -26.95 -3.59
CA ILE A 23 -10.99 -28.34 -3.24
C ILE A 23 -9.61 -28.72 -3.75
N SER A 24 -8.71 -29.10 -2.84
CA SER A 24 -7.40 -29.66 -3.22
C SER A 24 -7.52 -31.15 -3.51
N GLN A 25 -6.82 -31.62 -4.55
CA GLN A 25 -6.77 -33.03 -4.95
C GLN A 25 -5.34 -33.46 -5.28
N SER A 26 -5.03 -34.74 -5.07
CA SER A 26 -3.74 -35.29 -5.48
C SER A 26 -3.67 -35.60 -6.99
N GLN A 27 -4.82 -35.77 -7.65
CA GLN A 27 -4.92 -35.98 -9.09
C GLN A 27 -6.27 -35.47 -9.62
N VAL A 28 -6.29 -35.02 -10.87
CA VAL A 28 -7.50 -34.56 -11.55
C VAL A 28 -7.49 -34.95 -13.02
N TRP A 29 -8.70 -35.03 -13.60
CA TRP A 29 -8.89 -35.07 -15.05
C TRP A 29 -8.97 -33.63 -15.59
N VAL A 30 -8.19 -33.34 -16.62
CA VAL A 30 -8.21 -32.05 -17.33
C VAL A 30 -8.94 -32.25 -18.65
N GLU A 31 -9.96 -31.42 -18.87
CA GLU A 31 -10.72 -31.27 -20.10
C GLU A 31 -10.20 -30.06 -20.89
N LYS A 32 -10.64 -29.90 -22.15
CA LYS A 32 -10.32 -28.68 -22.92
C LYS A 32 -10.81 -27.39 -22.25
N GLN A 33 -11.90 -27.48 -21.48
CA GLN A 33 -12.49 -26.36 -20.74
C GLN A 33 -11.86 -26.12 -19.35
N GLY A 34 -10.82 -26.87 -18.97
CA GLY A 34 -10.13 -26.75 -17.68
C GLY A 34 -10.12 -28.03 -16.86
N ILE A 35 -9.85 -27.94 -15.56
CA ILE A 35 -10.00 -29.08 -14.65
C ILE A 35 -11.48 -29.45 -14.57
N ALA A 36 -11.78 -30.75 -14.64
CA ALA A 36 -13.14 -31.25 -14.49
C ALA A 36 -13.78 -30.70 -13.20
N PHE A 37 -15.05 -30.34 -13.27
CA PHE A 37 -15.82 -29.69 -12.18
C PHE A 37 -15.38 -28.26 -11.78
N ASP A 38 -14.35 -27.66 -12.39
CA ASP A 38 -13.94 -26.29 -12.06
C ASP A 38 -14.92 -25.22 -12.59
N ARG A 39 -15.43 -24.40 -11.66
CA ARG A 39 -16.31 -23.24 -11.90
C ARG A 39 -17.52 -23.56 -12.77
N ARG A 40 -18.15 -24.71 -12.52
CA ARG A 40 -19.37 -25.17 -13.21
C ARG A 40 -20.63 -24.51 -12.69
N PHE A 41 -20.54 -23.86 -11.53
CA PHE A 41 -21.63 -23.12 -10.93
C PHE A 41 -21.26 -21.66 -10.67
N MET A 42 -22.26 -20.78 -10.63
CA MET A 42 -22.09 -19.37 -10.27
C MET A 42 -23.35 -18.85 -9.58
N ALA A 43 -23.16 -18.14 -8.47
CA ALA A 43 -24.24 -17.33 -7.87
C ALA A 43 -24.45 -16.07 -8.72
N ALA A 44 -25.69 -15.77 -9.03
CA ALA A 44 -26.11 -14.62 -9.84
C ALA A 44 -27.32 -13.93 -9.21
N ARG A 45 -27.58 -12.69 -9.59
CA ARG A 45 -28.85 -12.01 -9.33
C ARG A 45 -29.94 -12.55 -10.25
N GLU A 46 -31.19 -12.17 -10.01
CA GLU A 46 -32.34 -12.59 -10.83
C GLU A 46 -32.27 -12.12 -12.29
N ASP A 47 -31.53 -11.04 -12.56
CA ASP A 47 -31.27 -10.54 -13.93
C ASP A 47 -30.09 -11.25 -14.62
N GLY A 48 -29.47 -12.23 -13.95
CA GLY A 48 -28.32 -12.98 -14.45
C GLY A 48 -26.97 -12.36 -14.14
N GLU A 49 -26.90 -11.20 -13.47
CA GLU A 49 -25.64 -10.55 -13.13
C GLU A 49 -24.83 -11.40 -12.14
N MET A 50 -23.55 -11.64 -12.45
CA MET A 50 -22.68 -12.43 -11.58
C MET A 50 -22.51 -11.82 -10.17
N ILE A 51 -22.66 -12.65 -9.15
CA ILE A 51 -22.31 -12.31 -7.77
C ILE A 51 -20.91 -12.86 -7.46
N THR A 52 -20.06 -12.04 -6.85
CA THR A 52 -18.67 -12.45 -6.58
C THR A 52 -18.22 -12.12 -5.17
N ALA A 53 -17.16 -12.80 -4.71
CA ALA A 53 -16.57 -12.55 -3.39
C ALA A 53 -15.97 -11.14 -3.25
N ARG A 54 -15.83 -10.39 -4.36
CA ARG A 54 -15.47 -8.95 -4.31
C ARG A 54 -16.57 -8.10 -3.69
N GLU A 55 -17.82 -8.55 -3.84
CA GLU A 55 -18.98 -7.89 -3.27
C GLU A 55 -19.39 -8.56 -1.96
N PHE A 56 -19.36 -9.89 -1.93
CA PHE A 56 -19.75 -10.71 -0.77
C PHE A 56 -18.62 -11.68 -0.34
N PRO A 57 -17.62 -11.19 0.41
CA PRO A 57 -16.47 -11.99 0.83
C PRO A 57 -16.81 -13.32 1.53
N GLN A 58 -17.94 -13.40 2.22
CA GLN A 58 -18.40 -14.61 2.90
C GLN A 58 -18.58 -15.82 1.97
N LEU A 59 -18.74 -15.61 0.65
CA LEU A 59 -18.75 -16.70 -0.34
C LEU A 59 -17.50 -17.58 -0.25
N LEU A 60 -16.35 -17.01 0.12
CA LEU A 60 -15.09 -17.75 0.26
C LEU A 60 -15.14 -18.84 1.35
N ASN A 61 -16.04 -18.71 2.32
CA ASN A 61 -16.25 -19.71 3.39
C ASN A 61 -17.21 -20.84 2.98
N ILE A 62 -17.80 -20.79 1.78
CA ILE A 62 -18.57 -21.90 1.25
C ILE A 62 -17.59 -22.97 0.78
N THR A 63 -17.67 -24.16 1.37
CA THR A 63 -16.87 -25.32 0.97
C THR A 63 -17.73 -26.33 0.22
N ALA A 64 -17.12 -27.05 -0.71
CA ALA A 64 -17.79 -28.04 -1.54
C ALA A 64 -17.18 -29.44 -1.33
N THR A 65 -18.01 -30.47 -1.46
CA THR A 65 -17.58 -31.87 -1.52
C THR A 65 -18.31 -32.56 -2.66
N LEU A 66 -17.57 -33.19 -3.57
CA LEU A 66 -18.16 -33.87 -4.73
C LEU A 66 -18.67 -35.27 -4.35
N PHE A 67 -19.73 -35.70 -5.03
CA PHE A 67 -20.16 -37.09 -5.08
C PHE A 67 -20.66 -37.43 -6.50
N ALA A 68 -20.94 -38.71 -6.77
CA ALA A 68 -21.18 -39.17 -8.13
C ALA A 68 -22.35 -38.49 -8.86
N GLN A 69 -23.38 -38.01 -8.15
CA GLN A 69 -24.55 -37.35 -8.76
C GLN A 69 -24.62 -35.85 -8.47
N GLY A 70 -23.55 -35.24 -7.93
CA GLY A 70 -23.58 -33.82 -7.60
C GLY A 70 -22.54 -33.36 -6.59
N LEU A 71 -22.92 -32.39 -5.75
CA LEU A 71 -22.06 -31.83 -4.72
C LEU A 71 -22.82 -31.43 -3.46
N TYR A 72 -22.15 -31.56 -2.32
CA TYR A 72 -22.55 -30.97 -1.06
C TYR A 72 -21.92 -29.58 -0.92
N LEU A 73 -22.71 -28.59 -0.52
CA LEU A 73 -22.24 -27.26 -0.16
C LEU A 73 -22.48 -27.01 1.33
N THR A 74 -21.45 -26.52 2.01
CA THR A 74 -21.51 -26.20 3.44
C THR A 74 -21.04 -24.78 3.70
N TYR A 75 -21.72 -24.11 4.62
CA TYR A 75 -21.37 -22.80 5.15
C TYR A 75 -21.71 -22.80 6.64
N ALA A 76 -20.89 -22.15 7.46
CA ALA A 76 -21.11 -22.09 8.89
C ALA A 76 -22.52 -21.54 9.20
N GLN A 77 -23.22 -22.13 10.17
CA GLN A 77 -24.57 -21.71 10.58
C GLN A 77 -25.71 -22.06 9.60
N CYS A 78 -25.42 -22.68 8.45
CA CYS A 78 -26.44 -23.18 7.52
C CYS A 78 -26.51 -24.72 7.55
N LYS A 79 -27.70 -25.27 7.28
CA LYS A 79 -27.84 -26.69 6.96
C LYS A 79 -27.06 -26.99 5.67
N CYS A 80 -26.41 -28.16 5.60
CA CYS A 80 -25.74 -28.63 4.39
C CYS A 80 -26.72 -28.68 3.21
N LEU A 81 -26.38 -28.05 2.10
CA LEU A 81 -27.14 -28.06 0.86
C LEU A 81 -26.67 -29.22 -0.01
N VAL A 82 -27.60 -30.01 -0.52
CA VAL A 82 -27.32 -31.12 -1.44
C VAL A 82 -27.76 -30.72 -2.83
N LEU A 83 -26.81 -30.57 -3.75
CA LEU A 83 -27.09 -30.34 -5.16
C LEU A 83 -26.96 -31.67 -5.89
N LYS A 84 -28.06 -32.17 -6.46
CA LYS A 84 -28.07 -33.32 -7.38
C LYS A 84 -28.36 -32.82 -8.79
N TYR A 85 -27.55 -33.24 -9.76
CA TYR A 85 -27.73 -32.83 -11.15
C TYR A 85 -29.13 -33.22 -11.70
N SER A 86 -29.68 -34.34 -11.24
CA SER A 86 -31.02 -34.83 -11.62
C SER A 86 -32.16 -33.92 -11.18
N ASP A 87 -31.93 -33.08 -10.18
CA ASP A 87 -32.98 -32.28 -9.54
C ASP A 87 -33.01 -30.86 -10.13
N PHE A 88 -32.08 -30.53 -11.04
CA PHE A 88 -31.99 -29.20 -11.62
C PHE A 88 -33.14 -28.95 -12.58
N MET A 89 -33.73 -27.76 -12.49
CA MET A 89 -34.79 -27.32 -13.38
C MET A 89 -34.34 -27.20 -14.83
N MET A 90 -33.04 -26.92 -15.05
CA MET A 90 -32.42 -26.85 -16.38
C MET A 90 -33.11 -25.85 -17.32
N LEU A 91 -33.71 -24.78 -16.78
CA LEU A 91 -34.26 -23.70 -17.59
C LEU A 91 -33.12 -22.80 -18.05
N GLU A 92 -33.18 -22.33 -19.29
CA GLU A 92 -32.21 -21.36 -19.81
C GLU A 92 -32.31 -20.04 -19.06
N ALA A 93 -31.16 -19.53 -18.64
CA ALA A 93 -31.01 -18.23 -17.99
C ALA A 93 -29.90 -17.44 -18.67
N GLY A 94 -30.24 -16.23 -19.14
CA GLY A 94 -29.24 -15.27 -19.61
C GLY A 94 -28.35 -14.86 -18.44
N THR A 95 -27.03 -14.82 -18.66
CA THR A 95 -26.07 -14.41 -17.63
C THR A 95 -24.83 -13.81 -18.27
N ASN A 96 -23.98 -13.20 -17.45
CA ASN A 96 -22.73 -12.64 -17.89
C ASN A 96 -21.56 -12.98 -16.95
N VAL A 97 -20.37 -13.07 -17.54
CA VAL A 97 -19.10 -12.99 -16.82
C VAL A 97 -18.33 -11.81 -17.39
N PHE A 98 -18.30 -10.72 -16.64
CA PHE A 98 -17.86 -9.41 -17.13
C PHE A 98 -18.65 -9.00 -18.39
N LYS A 99 -17.96 -8.85 -19.52
CA LYS A 99 -18.54 -8.43 -20.80
C LYS A 99 -19.07 -9.59 -21.65
N ASP A 100 -18.84 -10.84 -21.24
CA ASP A 100 -19.22 -12.01 -22.00
C ASP A 100 -20.64 -12.43 -21.58
N ASN A 101 -21.62 -12.26 -22.46
CA ASN A 101 -23.01 -12.68 -22.24
C ASN A 101 -23.25 -14.06 -22.88
N PHE A 102 -23.94 -14.96 -22.18
CA PHE A 102 -24.22 -16.31 -22.64
C PHE A 102 -25.38 -16.94 -21.86
N ILE A 103 -25.79 -18.14 -22.27
CA ILE A 103 -26.85 -18.91 -21.61
C ILE A 103 -26.23 -19.92 -20.64
N ALA A 104 -26.77 -19.94 -19.43
CA ALA A 104 -26.56 -20.97 -18.42
C ALA A 104 -27.91 -21.62 -18.06
N PHE A 105 -27.90 -22.54 -17.10
CA PHE A 105 -29.07 -23.28 -16.68
C PHE A 105 -29.38 -23.06 -15.20
N THR A 106 -30.66 -22.97 -14.87
CA THR A 106 -31.12 -22.86 -13.49
C THR A 106 -30.94 -24.19 -12.74
N THR A 107 -30.66 -24.09 -11.43
CA THR A 107 -30.51 -25.26 -10.55
C THR A 107 -31.81 -25.57 -9.81
N THR A 108 -31.91 -25.25 -8.51
CA THR A 108 -33.09 -25.53 -7.67
C THR A 108 -33.48 -24.30 -6.84
N ASP A 109 -34.74 -24.20 -6.47
CA ASP A 109 -35.20 -23.14 -5.55
C ASP A 109 -34.57 -23.26 -4.16
N GLU A 110 -34.29 -24.49 -3.69
CA GLU A 110 -33.58 -24.71 -2.44
C GLU A 110 -32.16 -24.10 -2.48
N ALA A 111 -31.45 -24.25 -3.61
CA ALA A 111 -30.14 -23.63 -3.78
C ALA A 111 -30.22 -22.10 -3.79
N ASN A 112 -31.21 -21.55 -4.49
CA ASN A 112 -31.47 -20.11 -4.54
C ASN A 112 -31.70 -19.55 -3.12
N GLN A 113 -32.59 -20.19 -2.35
CA GLN A 113 -32.90 -19.81 -0.97
C GLN A 113 -31.68 -19.93 -0.06
N TRP A 114 -30.88 -20.99 -0.21
CA TRP A 114 -29.68 -21.22 0.60
C TRP A 114 -28.63 -20.14 0.38
N PHE A 115 -28.31 -19.80 -0.87
CA PHE A 115 -27.40 -18.69 -1.16
C PHE A 115 -27.99 -17.35 -0.75
N SER A 116 -29.30 -17.15 -0.94
CA SER A 116 -29.97 -15.91 -0.53
C SER A 116 -29.90 -15.67 0.98
N ALA A 117 -30.02 -16.74 1.78
CA ALA A 117 -29.89 -16.66 3.24
C ALA A 117 -28.47 -16.25 3.67
N ILE A 118 -27.43 -16.75 3.01
CA ILE A 118 -26.02 -16.41 3.31
C ILE A 118 -25.71 -14.96 2.91
N LEU A 119 -26.25 -14.51 1.78
CA LEU A 119 -25.95 -13.19 1.22
C LEU A 119 -26.90 -12.09 1.68
N SER A 120 -28.01 -12.45 2.33
CA SER A 120 -29.09 -11.54 2.70
C SER A 120 -29.59 -10.72 1.49
N ALA A 121 -29.64 -11.35 0.32
CA ALA A 121 -30.04 -10.77 -0.95
C ALA A 121 -30.68 -11.86 -1.83
N PRO A 122 -31.56 -11.52 -2.80
CA PRO A 122 -32.05 -12.49 -3.78
C PRO A 122 -30.89 -13.04 -4.63
N VAL A 123 -30.76 -14.36 -4.67
CA VAL A 123 -29.70 -15.06 -5.40
C VAL A 123 -30.30 -16.22 -6.18
N GLN A 124 -29.81 -16.39 -7.40
CA GLN A 124 -30.01 -17.57 -8.22
C GLN A 124 -28.68 -18.33 -8.38
N LEU A 125 -28.69 -19.66 -8.21
CA LEU A 125 -27.54 -20.49 -8.52
C LEU A 125 -27.66 -21.05 -9.94
N LEU A 126 -26.71 -20.68 -10.79
CA LEU A 126 -26.63 -21.10 -12.18
C LEU A 126 -25.61 -22.22 -12.38
N TYR A 127 -25.88 -23.09 -13.35
CA TYR A 127 -25.06 -24.21 -13.78
C TYR A 127 -24.71 -24.06 -15.26
N THR A 128 -23.47 -24.38 -15.66
CA THR A 128 -23.05 -24.25 -17.07
C THR A 128 -23.70 -25.27 -18.02
N GLY A 129 -24.41 -26.28 -17.51
CA GLY A 129 -24.72 -27.50 -18.26
C GLY A 129 -23.53 -28.46 -18.25
N GLU A 130 -23.68 -29.68 -18.75
CA GLU A 130 -22.61 -30.70 -18.84
C GLU A 130 -21.42 -30.24 -19.70
N GLN A 131 -21.72 -29.47 -20.75
CA GLN A 131 -20.74 -28.73 -21.53
C GLN A 131 -21.15 -27.27 -21.49
N SER A 132 -20.20 -26.39 -21.19
CA SER A 132 -20.50 -24.96 -21.19
C SER A 132 -20.81 -24.48 -22.61
N ASN A 133 -21.78 -23.58 -22.78
CA ASN A 133 -22.06 -22.93 -24.07
C ASN A 133 -21.25 -21.63 -24.28
N ARG A 134 -20.43 -21.24 -23.30
CA ARG A 134 -19.70 -19.98 -23.35
C ARG A 134 -18.41 -20.11 -24.15
N THR A 135 -18.27 -19.27 -25.17
CA THR A 135 -17.07 -19.14 -26.00
C THR A 135 -16.45 -17.75 -25.84
N ARG A 136 -15.17 -17.62 -26.21
CA ARG A 136 -14.47 -16.32 -26.26
C ARG A 136 -13.56 -16.33 -27.48
N GLU A 137 -13.43 -15.19 -28.17
CA GLU A 137 -12.59 -15.09 -29.38
C GLU A 137 -11.14 -15.55 -29.16
N ALA A 138 -10.60 -15.34 -27.95
CA ALA A 138 -9.23 -15.67 -27.60
C ALA A 138 -8.98 -17.17 -27.34
N ILE A 139 -10.01 -18.01 -27.27
CA ILE A 139 -9.90 -19.43 -26.90
C ILE A 139 -10.80 -20.27 -27.82
N PRO A 140 -10.26 -21.27 -28.53
CA PRO A 140 -11.02 -22.04 -29.53
C PRO A 140 -11.98 -23.08 -28.93
N PHE A 141 -12.13 -23.14 -27.61
CA PHE A 141 -12.96 -24.09 -26.89
C PHE A 141 -13.84 -23.39 -25.86
N ASN A 142 -14.87 -24.09 -25.42
CA ASN A 142 -15.83 -23.56 -24.45
C ASN A 142 -15.16 -23.42 -23.08
N ILE A 143 -15.59 -22.42 -22.31
CA ILE A 143 -15.05 -22.14 -20.98
C ILE A 143 -16.17 -22.12 -19.96
N SER A 144 -15.90 -22.53 -18.73
CA SER A 144 -16.90 -22.48 -17.63
C SER A 144 -17.15 -21.04 -17.15
N PHE A 145 -17.61 -20.86 -15.91
CA PHE A 145 -17.72 -19.52 -15.29
C PHE A 145 -16.35 -18.91 -14.91
N ALA A 146 -15.22 -19.45 -15.38
CA ALA A 146 -13.89 -18.86 -15.24
C ALA A 146 -13.83 -17.43 -15.81
N ASP A 147 -13.04 -16.52 -15.24
CA ASP A 147 -13.06 -15.10 -15.65
C ASP A 147 -12.72 -14.92 -17.13
N GLY A 148 -11.56 -15.41 -17.53
CA GLY A 148 -11.10 -15.31 -18.91
C GLY A 148 -10.34 -16.52 -19.44
N TYR A 149 -9.67 -17.27 -18.57
CA TYR A 149 -8.96 -18.51 -18.90
C TYR A 149 -9.29 -19.58 -17.86
N PRO A 150 -9.33 -20.85 -18.25
CA PRO A 150 -9.80 -21.93 -17.38
C PRO A 150 -8.83 -22.25 -16.24
N LEU A 151 -7.53 -22.03 -16.47
CA LEU A 151 -6.49 -22.47 -15.55
C LEU A 151 -5.51 -21.34 -15.24
N LEU A 152 -5.03 -21.39 -14.01
CA LEU A 152 -4.03 -20.49 -13.48
C LEU A 152 -2.93 -21.29 -12.79
N ILE A 153 -1.69 -21.03 -13.18
CA ILE A 153 -0.48 -21.57 -12.56
C ILE A 153 0.30 -20.49 -11.83
N ILE A 154 0.83 -20.80 -10.65
CA ILE A 154 1.69 -19.91 -9.86
C ILE A 154 2.82 -20.74 -9.25
N SER A 155 4.06 -20.22 -9.27
CA SER A 155 5.16 -20.88 -8.56
C SER A 155 5.27 -20.43 -7.09
N GLU A 156 5.69 -21.35 -6.22
CA GLU A 156 6.03 -21.05 -4.82
C GLU A 156 7.14 -20.00 -4.73
N ALA A 157 8.10 -20.01 -5.67
CA ALA A 157 9.17 -19.03 -5.75
C ALA A 157 8.64 -17.61 -6.08
N SER A 158 7.65 -17.48 -6.95
CA SER A 158 6.98 -16.19 -7.22
C SER A 158 6.25 -15.67 -5.97
N LEU A 159 5.59 -16.55 -5.20
CA LEU A 159 4.95 -16.16 -3.94
C LEU A 159 5.98 -15.74 -2.89
N ALA A 160 7.09 -16.47 -2.76
CA ALA A 160 8.17 -16.10 -1.86
C ALA A 160 8.75 -14.72 -2.20
N ALA A 161 9.04 -14.46 -3.48
CA ALA A 161 9.52 -13.17 -3.95
C ALA A 161 8.54 -12.03 -3.69
N LEU A 162 7.23 -12.27 -3.80
CA LEU A 162 6.22 -11.29 -3.40
C LEU A 162 6.27 -11.02 -1.89
N ASN A 163 6.27 -12.08 -1.08
CA ASN A 163 6.26 -11.95 0.39
C ASN A 163 7.54 -11.29 0.93
N GLU A 164 8.69 -11.45 0.27
CA GLU A 164 9.92 -10.71 0.58
C GLU A 164 9.78 -9.19 0.42
N ARG A 165 8.89 -8.75 -0.47
CA ARG A 165 8.63 -7.33 -0.75
C ARG A 165 7.47 -6.77 0.06
N SER A 166 6.55 -7.64 0.49
CA SER A 166 5.34 -7.22 1.20
C SER A 166 5.60 -6.98 2.68
N ILE A 167 4.84 -6.05 3.26
CA ILE A 167 4.80 -5.80 4.69
C ILE A 167 4.05 -6.90 5.47
N GLU A 168 3.26 -7.72 4.78
CA GLU A 168 2.57 -8.89 5.34
C GLU A 168 2.71 -10.09 4.41
N ASN A 169 2.90 -11.27 5.00
CA ASN A 169 2.95 -12.50 4.22
C ASN A 169 1.55 -12.92 3.82
N VAL A 170 1.34 -13.09 2.52
CA VAL A 170 0.13 -13.69 1.96
C VAL A 170 0.38 -15.16 1.62
N SER A 171 -0.67 -15.97 1.68
CA SER A 171 -0.66 -17.36 1.23
C SER A 171 -1.09 -17.50 -0.22
N MET A 172 -0.74 -18.64 -0.85
CA MET A 172 -1.14 -18.97 -2.21
C MET A 172 -2.66 -18.91 -2.45
N THR A 173 -3.44 -19.22 -1.41
CA THR A 173 -4.91 -19.19 -1.43
C THR A 173 -5.51 -17.82 -1.73
N HIS A 174 -4.79 -16.72 -1.49
CA HIS A 174 -5.23 -15.37 -1.88
C HIS A 174 -5.38 -15.26 -3.42
N PHE A 175 -4.53 -15.94 -4.17
CA PHE A 175 -4.49 -15.87 -5.63
C PHE A 175 -5.35 -16.91 -6.33
N ARG A 176 -5.83 -17.90 -5.57
CA ARG A 176 -6.70 -18.98 -6.02
C ARG A 176 -6.21 -19.65 -7.32
N PRO A 177 -4.93 -20.08 -7.39
CA PRO A 177 -4.47 -20.84 -8.56
C PRO A 177 -5.19 -22.19 -8.66
N ASN A 178 -5.14 -22.75 -9.86
CA ASN A 178 -5.52 -24.13 -10.09
C ASN A 178 -4.31 -25.06 -9.91
N LEU A 179 -3.13 -24.59 -10.28
CA LEU A 179 -1.88 -25.35 -10.25
C LEU A 179 -0.82 -24.55 -9.48
N VAL A 180 -0.16 -25.19 -8.52
CA VAL A 180 1.00 -24.62 -7.82
C VAL A 180 2.22 -25.46 -8.14
N VAL A 181 3.34 -24.81 -8.42
CA VAL A 181 4.60 -25.51 -8.70
C VAL A 181 5.73 -25.11 -7.76
N SER A 182 6.67 -26.02 -7.61
CA SER A 182 7.95 -25.78 -6.95
C SER A 182 9.11 -26.11 -7.88
N GLY A 183 10.34 -25.86 -7.42
CA GLY A 183 11.55 -26.12 -8.19
C GLY A 183 11.82 -25.13 -9.32
N THR A 184 11.30 -23.90 -9.23
CA THR A 184 11.56 -22.81 -10.19
C THR A 184 12.30 -21.65 -9.52
N ASN A 185 12.85 -20.73 -10.32
CA ASN A 185 13.12 -19.38 -9.84
C ASN A 185 11.82 -18.56 -9.82
N ALA A 186 11.86 -17.41 -9.16
CA ALA A 186 10.73 -16.49 -9.13
C ALA A 186 10.36 -16.03 -10.54
N PHE A 187 9.08 -16.14 -10.88
CA PHE A 187 8.47 -15.72 -12.13
C PHE A 187 8.92 -16.47 -13.38
N ASP A 188 9.51 -17.66 -13.26
CA ASP A 188 9.85 -18.49 -14.41
C ASP A 188 8.61 -18.87 -15.23
N GLU A 189 7.44 -18.97 -14.59
CA GLU A 189 6.17 -19.25 -15.27
C GLU A 189 5.78 -18.19 -16.32
N ASP A 190 6.33 -16.98 -16.26
CA ASP A 190 6.06 -15.93 -17.26
C ASP A 190 6.66 -16.25 -18.63
N SER A 191 7.75 -17.02 -18.64
CA SER A 191 8.43 -17.47 -19.87
C SER A 191 7.82 -18.72 -20.49
N TRP A 192 6.87 -19.40 -19.83
CA TRP A 192 6.33 -20.65 -20.34
C TRP A 192 5.31 -20.39 -21.44
N LYS A 193 5.65 -20.79 -22.68
CA LYS A 193 4.72 -20.76 -23.81
C LYS A 193 4.00 -22.09 -23.97
N ARG A 194 4.72 -23.20 -23.88
CA ARG A 194 4.13 -24.54 -23.91
C ARG A 194 4.79 -25.43 -22.88
N ILE A 195 3.99 -26.09 -22.06
CA ILE A 195 4.47 -26.99 -21.01
C ILE A 195 3.70 -28.31 -21.04
N ARG A 196 4.31 -29.38 -20.56
CA ARG A 196 3.65 -30.66 -20.31
C ARG A 196 3.67 -30.96 -18.81
N ILE A 197 2.54 -31.42 -18.30
CA ILE A 197 2.38 -31.94 -16.93
C ILE A 197 1.59 -33.24 -17.06
N GLY A 198 2.16 -34.36 -16.61
CA GLY A 198 1.55 -35.67 -16.83
C GLY A 198 1.23 -35.92 -18.30
N ASP A 199 -0.04 -36.26 -18.57
CA ASP A 199 -0.53 -36.55 -19.93
C ASP A 199 -0.92 -35.29 -20.73
N VAL A 200 -0.88 -34.10 -20.10
CA VAL A 200 -1.53 -32.89 -20.64
C VAL A 200 -0.52 -31.84 -21.05
N ILE A 201 -0.69 -31.33 -22.26
CA ILE A 201 0.05 -30.18 -22.78
C ILE A 201 -0.79 -28.92 -22.58
N PHE A 202 -0.17 -27.89 -22.01
CA PHE A 202 -0.77 -26.58 -21.79
C PHE A 202 -0.09 -25.52 -22.63
N GLU A 203 -0.88 -24.59 -23.15
CA GLU A 203 -0.39 -23.34 -23.73
C GLU A 203 -0.47 -22.24 -22.65
N GLY A 204 0.67 -21.63 -22.37
CA GLY A 204 0.79 -20.45 -21.52
C GLY A 204 0.39 -19.20 -22.28
N VAL A 205 -0.74 -18.61 -21.92
CA VAL A 205 -1.34 -17.53 -22.70
C VAL A 205 -0.74 -16.18 -22.31
N LYS A 206 -0.95 -15.75 -21.06
CA LYS A 206 -0.44 -14.47 -20.56
C LYS A 206 -0.44 -14.38 -19.04
N PRO A 207 0.37 -13.49 -18.45
CA PRO A 207 0.28 -13.15 -17.03
C PRO A 207 -1.15 -12.77 -16.63
N CYS A 208 -1.56 -13.20 -15.44
CA CYS A 208 -2.92 -13.04 -14.97
C CYS A 208 -3.09 -11.73 -14.20
N THR A 209 -3.97 -10.86 -14.70
CA THR A 209 -4.36 -9.63 -14.00
C THR A 209 -5.05 -9.97 -12.68
N ARG A 210 -4.61 -9.33 -11.59
CA ARG A 210 -5.14 -9.53 -10.25
C ARG A 210 -6.11 -8.43 -9.86
N CYS A 211 -7.16 -8.86 -9.16
CA CYS A 211 -8.22 -7.99 -8.67
C CYS A 211 -8.25 -7.97 -7.15
N ILE A 212 -9.11 -7.11 -6.60
CA ILE A 212 -9.22 -6.87 -5.15
C ILE A 212 -9.51 -8.12 -4.32
N LEU A 213 -10.08 -9.16 -4.93
CA LEU A 213 -10.35 -10.43 -4.26
C LEU A 213 -9.08 -11.00 -3.62
N THR A 214 -7.91 -10.76 -4.23
CA THR A 214 -6.62 -11.20 -3.67
C THR A 214 -6.25 -10.55 -2.36
N THR A 215 -6.92 -9.46 -1.97
CA THR A 215 -6.70 -8.77 -0.69
C THR A 215 -7.64 -9.22 0.42
N ILE A 216 -8.56 -10.14 0.14
CA ILE A 216 -9.43 -10.70 1.16
C ILE A 216 -8.64 -11.79 1.89
N ASP A 217 -8.50 -11.67 3.22
CA ASP A 217 -7.94 -12.74 4.03
C ASP A 217 -8.86 -13.96 3.93
N PRO A 218 -8.40 -15.10 3.39
CA PRO A 218 -9.21 -16.29 3.20
C PRO A 218 -9.78 -16.89 4.49
N LYS A 219 -9.24 -16.52 5.67
CA LYS A 219 -9.72 -16.99 6.98
C LYS A 219 -10.79 -16.09 7.57
N SER A 220 -10.57 -14.77 7.55
CA SER A 220 -11.52 -13.82 8.16
C SER A 220 -12.59 -13.35 7.19
N THR A 221 -12.39 -13.53 5.88
CA THR A 221 -13.22 -12.97 4.81
C THR A 221 -13.35 -11.45 4.86
N THR A 222 -12.36 -10.77 5.42
CA THR A 222 -12.29 -9.30 5.44
C THR A 222 -11.25 -8.82 4.43
N PHE A 223 -11.54 -7.71 3.76
CA PHE A 223 -10.53 -7.01 2.97
C PHE A 223 -9.38 -6.56 3.87
N ASP A 224 -8.15 -6.79 3.41
CA ASP A 224 -6.96 -6.26 4.03
C ASP A 224 -6.98 -4.72 3.94
N ALA A 225 -6.92 -4.06 5.09
CA ALA A 225 -7.02 -2.61 5.17
C ALA A 225 -5.86 -1.88 4.47
N LYS A 226 -4.73 -2.57 4.26
CA LYS A 226 -3.53 -2.05 3.58
C LYS A 226 -3.53 -2.37 2.09
N LYS A 227 -4.53 -3.15 1.65
CA LYS A 227 -4.72 -3.60 0.28
C LYS A 227 -3.58 -4.52 -0.21
N GLU A 228 -2.92 -5.24 0.69
CA GLU A 228 -1.97 -6.29 0.33
C GLU A 228 -2.73 -7.51 -0.21
N PRO A 229 -2.18 -8.26 -1.20
CA PRO A 229 -0.87 -8.10 -1.82
C PRO A 229 -0.84 -7.17 -3.03
N LEU A 230 -1.99 -6.60 -3.44
CA LEU A 230 -2.06 -5.76 -4.63
C LEU A 230 -1.19 -4.52 -4.51
N LYS A 231 -1.11 -3.91 -3.34
CA LYS A 231 -0.23 -2.78 -3.08
C LYS A 231 1.23 -3.13 -3.46
N THR A 232 1.79 -4.18 -2.88
CA THR A 232 3.16 -4.61 -3.18
C THR A 232 3.32 -5.02 -4.64
N LEU A 233 2.40 -5.82 -5.19
CA LEU A 233 2.46 -6.22 -6.60
C LEU A 233 2.42 -5.02 -7.55
N SER A 234 1.69 -3.95 -7.21
CA SER A 234 1.61 -2.75 -8.04
C SER A 234 2.96 -2.05 -8.23
N GLU A 235 3.91 -2.25 -7.30
CA GLU A 235 5.23 -1.64 -7.34
C GLU A 235 6.14 -2.28 -8.39
N PHE A 236 5.96 -3.56 -8.71
CA PHE A 236 6.91 -4.29 -9.58
C PHE A 236 6.28 -5.24 -10.61
N ARG A 237 4.95 -5.34 -10.62
CA ARG A 237 4.17 -6.21 -11.53
C ARG A 237 3.02 -5.48 -12.21
N SER A 238 3.07 -4.16 -12.28
CA SER A 238 2.11 -3.37 -13.06
C SER A 238 2.55 -3.28 -14.52
N ASP A 239 1.63 -3.49 -15.46
CA ASP A 239 1.85 -3.15 -16.87
C ASP A 239 1.74 -1.63 -17.10
N GLU A 240 1.99 -1.18 -18.33
CA GLU A 240 1.89 0.24 -18.72
C GLU A 240 0.51 0.86 -18.50
N GLN A 241 -0.54 0.03 -18.43
CA GLN A 241 -1.92 0.45 -18.21
C GLN A 241 -2.29 0.43 -16.72
N GLY A 242 -1.35 0.06 -15.84
CA GLY A 242 -1.56 -0.05 -14.40
C GLY A 242 -2.26 -1.34 -13.96
N ASN A 243 -2.37 -2.35 -14.84
CA ASN A 243 -2.91 -3.64 -14.43
C ASN A 243 -1.84 -4.46 -13.70
N ILE A 244 -2.17 -4.87 -12.49
CA ILE A 244 -1.29 -5.65 -11.62
C ILE A 244 -1.32 -7.13 -12.04
N LYS A 245 -0.17 -7.77 -12.29
CA LYS A 245 -0.09 -9.17 -12.72
C LYS A 245 0.57 -10.08 -11.69
N PHE A 246 0.05 -11.29 -11.53
CA PHE A 246 0.72 -12.34 -10.76
C PHE A 246 0.25 -13.70 -11.26
N GLY A 247 1.12 -14.69 -11.40
CA GLY A 247 0.76 -15.98 -12.00
C GLY A 247 0.47 -15.93 -13.50
N HIS A 248 0.28 -17.11 -14.10
CA HIS A 248 0.16 -17.27 -15.55
C HIS A 248 -1.11 -18.03 -15.94
N ASN A 249 -1.86 -17.51 -16.92
CA ASN A 249 -3.05 -18.18 -17.43
C ASN A 249 -2.69 -19.29 -18.41
N LEU A 250 -3.33 -20.44 -18.27
CA LEU A 250 -3.13 -21.61 -19.12
C LEU A 250 -4.44 -22.03 -19.81
N VAL A 251 -4.29 -22.69 -20.97
CA VAL A 251 -5.33 -23.50 -21.61
C VAL A 251 -4.79 -24.89 -21.89
N ALA A 252 -5.62 -25.93 -21.75
CA ALA A 252 -5.23 -27.29 -22.09
C ALA A 252 -5.39 -27.54 -23.60
N LEU A 253 -4.39 -28.15 -24.24
CA LEU A 253 -4.40 -28.48 -25.66
C LEU A 253 -4.92 -29.90 -25.93
N ASN A 254 -4.90 -30.76 -24.91
CA ASN A 254 -5.46 -32.10 -24.92
C ASN A 254 -6.06 -32.43 -23.54
N GLU A 255 -6.74 -33.57 -23.46
CA GLU A 255 -7.32 -34.07 -22.22
C GLU A 255 -6.44 -35.17 -21.62
N GLY A 256 -6.51 -35.36 -20.31
CA GLY A 256 -5.71 -36.37 -19.62
C GLY A 256 -5.64 -36.16 -18.11
N VAL A 257 -4.86 -37.01 -17.44
CA VAL A 257 -4.66 -36.95 -15.99
C VAL A 257 -3.39 -36.17 -15.67
N ILE A 258 -3.47 -35.33 -14.65
CA ILE A 258 -2.31 -34.72 -13.99
C ILE A 258 -2.34 -35.04 -12.49
N ARG A 259 -1.15 -35.12 -11.88
CA ARG A 259 -0.96 -35.52 -10.48
C ARG A 259 0.00 -34.58 -9.78
N VAL A 260 -0.24 -34.35 -8.49
CA VAL A 260 0.76 -33.74 -7.61
C VAL A 260 2.02 -34.61 -7.64
N GLY A 261 3.17 -33.98 -7.85
CA GLY A 261 4.46 -34.63 -8.06
C GLY A 261 4.85 -34.78 -9.54
N ASP A 262 3.93 -34.58 -10.50
CA ASP A 262 4.29 -34.58 -11.92
C ASP A 262 5.28 -33.43 -12.22
N PHE A 263 6.34 -33.73 -12.97
CA PHE A 263 7.28 -32.72 -13.43
C PHE A 263 6.64 -31.80 -14.48
N ILE A 264 7.08 -30.55 -14.48
CA ILE A 264 6.76 -29.59 -15.54
C ILE A 264 7.87 -29.64 -16.58
N GLU A 265 7.55 -30.16 -17.75
CA GLU A 265 8.46 -30.14 -18.90
C GLU A 265 8.15 -28.89 -19.75
N VAL A 266 9.10 -27.95 -19.80
CA VAL A 266 8.97 -26.76 -20.65
C VAL A 266 9.30 -27.14 -22.09
N LEU A 267 8.28 -27.17 -22.94
CA LEU A 267 8.37 -27.55 -24.36
C LEU A 267 8.74 -26.37 -25.25
N GLU A 268 8.28 -25.17 -24.89
CA GLU A 268 8.54 -23.94 -25.63
C GLU A 268 8.52 -22.76 -24.65
N GLU A 269 9.48 -21.85 -24.80
CA GLU A 269 9.55 -20.60 -24.04
C GLU A 269 9.11 -19.40 -24.88
N LYS A 270 8.74 -18.32 -24.19
CA LYS A 270 8.46 -17.00 -24.77
C LYS A 270 9.18 -15.91 -23.97
N PRO A 271 9.40 -14.73 -24.57
CA PRO A 271 9.86 -13.56 -23.83
C PRO A 271 8.92 -13.23 -22.67
N ARG A 272 9.50 -12.85 -21.54
CA ARG A 272 8.73 -12.38 -20.37
C ARG A 272 8.16 -10.99 -20.64
N GLU A 273 6.96 -10.74 -20.12
CA GLU A 273 6.36 -9.41 -20.15
C GLU A 273 7.20 -8.45 -19.28
N VAL A 274 7.41 -7.24 -19.79
CA VAL A 274 8.14 -6.19 -19.08
C VAL A 274 7.14 -5.40 -18.24
N PHE A 275 7.39 -5.32 -16.94
CA PHE A 275 6.54 -4.57 -16.02
C PHE A 275 7.15 -3.19 -15.75
N ASN A 276 6.28 -2.20 -15.64
CA ASN A 276 6.62 -0.90 -15.10
C ASN A 276 6.83 -1.09 -13.60
N ALA A 277 8.06 -1.38 -13.21
CA ALA A 277 8.46 -1.23 -11.83
C ALA A 277 8.29 0.25 -11.47
N SER A 278 7.23 0.59 -10.73
CA SER A 278 7.19 1.84 -9.99
C SER A 278 8.42 1.82 -9.09
N THR A 279 9.35 2.74 -9.31
CA THR A 279 10.61 2.84 -8.56
C THR A 279 10.44 3.14 -7.08
N THR A 280 9.22 3.12 -6.54
CA THR A 280 8.94 3.10 -5.11
C THR A 280 9.24 1.71 -4.57
N LYS A 281 10.53 1.38 -4.43
CA LYS A 281 10.95 0.30 -3.54
C LYS A 281 10.36 0.60 -2.17
N SER A 282 9.55 -0.30 -1.61
CA SER A 282 9.25 -0.29 -0.18
C SER A 282 10.58 -0.30 0.60
N LEU A 283 10.93 0.85 1.16
CA LEU A 283 12.14 1.02 1.95
C LEU A 283 11.81 0.64 3.39
N SER A 284 12.63 -0.23 3.96
CA SER A 284 12.52 -0.62 5.37
C SER A 284 13.80 -0.30 6.09
N LEU A 285 13.66 0.12 7.34
CA LEU A 285 14.75 0.38 8.26
C LEU A 285 14.73 -0.63 9.39
N ILE A 286 15.90 -1.02 9.89
CA ILE A 286 16.03 -1.75 11.16
C ILE A 286 16.71 -0.86 12.19
N CYS A 287 16.12 -0.74 13.38
CA CYS A 287 16.69 0.02 14.48
C CYS A 287 17.94 -0.70 15.01
N VAL A 288 19.10 -0.06 14.97
CA VAL A 288 20.39 -0.66 15.39
C VAL A 288 20.93 -0.06 16.68
N LYS A 289 20.53 1.17 17.04
CA LYS A 289 20.95 1.83 18.28
C LYS A 289 19.88 2.81 18.76
N ARG A 290 19.78 2.94 20.08
CA ARG A 290 18.99 3.96 20.78
C ARG A 290 19.90 4.78 21.70
N GLU A 291 19.66 6.07 21.79
CA GLU A 291 20.51 6.98 22.57
C GLU A 291 19.69 8.17 23.09
N ASN A 292 19.62 8.35 24.40
CA ASN A 292 18.98 9.52 24.98
C ASN A 292 19.93 10.72 24.87
N VAL A 293 19.51 11.77 24.18
CA VAL A 293 20.33 12.97 23.93
C VAL A 293 19.90 14.17 24.77
N SER A 294 18.73 14.08 25.40
CA SER A 294 18.26 14.92 26.51
C SER A 294 17.30 14.10 27.39
N HIS A 295 16.70 14.70 28.42
CA HIS A 295 15.72 13.99 29.27
C HIS A 295 14.46 13.53 28.51
N ASP A 296 14.08 14.21 27.42
CA ASP A 296 12.86 13.92 26.66
C ASP A 296 13.07 13.74 25.15
N ILE A 297 14.31 13.71 24.67
CA ILE A 297 14.67 13.40 23.28
C ILE A 297 15.53 12.13 23.22
N CYS A 298 15.06 11.16 22.42
CA CYS A 298 15.80 9.94 22.10
C CYS A 298 16.13 9.92 20.61
N THR A 299 17.39 9.60 20.28
CA THR A 299 17.87 9.32 18.92
C THR A 299 17.76 7.82 18.64
N PHE A 300 17.13 7.49 17.52
CA PHE A 300 17.05 6.14 16.98
C PHE A 300 17.88 6.08 15.71
N TRP A 301 18.82 5.14 15.67
CA TRP A 301 19.71 4.90 14.55
C TRP A 301 19.25 3.68 13.76
N PHE A 302 19.35 3.75 12.44
CA PHE A 302 18.82 2.74 11.54
C PHE A 302 19.77 2.39 10.40
N GLU A 303 19.75 1.12 10.03
CA GLU A 303 20.33 0.59 8.80
C GLU A 303 19.23 0.05 7.88
N SER A 304 19.59 -0.39 6.69
CA SER A 304 18.66 -1.02 5.75
C SER A 304 18.06 -2.31 6.32
N GLY A 305 16.73 -2.39 6.36
CA GLY A 305 15.99 -3.55 6.86
C GLY A 305 15.86 -4.70 5.86
N ASN A 306 16.25 -4.49 4.60
CA ASN A 306 16.12 -5.45 3.49
C ASN A 306 17.40 -5.53 2.62
N GLY A 307 18.54 -5.05 3.10
CA GLY A 307 19.83 -5.13 2.40
C GLY A 307 19.99 -4.19 1.19
N ASN A 308 18.96 -3.40 0.84
CA ASN A 308 19.06 -2.37 -0.19
C ASN A 308 19.90 -1.18 0.30
N LEU A 309 20.57 -0.48 -0.61
CA LEU A 309 21.14 0.83 -0.33
C LEU A 309 20.04 1.81 0.09
N LEU A 310 20.26 2.52 1.19
CA LEU A 310 19.40 3.63 1.58
C LEU A 310 19.58 4.81 0.60
N PRO A 311 18.51 5.54 0.25
CA PRO A 311 18.64 6.73 -0.58
C PRO A 311 19.63 7.75 -0.01
N SER A 312 20.20 8.59 -0.88
CA SER A 312 20.89 9.80 -0.41
C SER A 312 19.89 10.86 0.01
N TYR A 313 20.32 11.79 0.86
CA TYR A 313 19.52 12.95 1.27
C TYR A 313 20.43 14.17 1.49
N LEU A 314 19.83 15.35 1.61
CA LEU A 314 20.52 16.60 1.91
C LEU A 314 20.37 16.97 3.40
N PRO A 315 21.39 17.61 4.02
CA PRO A 315 21.38 17.90 5.45
C PRO A 315 20.25 18.88 5.80
N GLY A 316 19.29 18.41 6.59
CA GLY A 316 18.06 19.13 6.95
C GLY A 316 16.77 18.46 6.48
N GLN A 317 16.83 17.58 5.48
CA GLN A 317 15.65 16.85 4.99
C GLN A 317 15.05 15.92 6.05
N HIS A 318 13.78 15.58 5.87
CA HIS A 318 13.04 14.68 6.74
C HIS A 318 12.76 13.33 6.12
N LEU A 319 12.50 12.36 6.99
CA LEU A 319 12.09 11.00 6.66
C LEU A 319 10.63 10.79 7.05
N PRO A 320 9.74 10.51 6.08
CA PRO A 320 8.39 10.02 6.38
C PRO A 320 8.47 8.58 6.91
N ILE A 321 7.97 8.37 8.12
CA ILE A 321 7.88 7.04 8.74
C ILE A 321 6.41 6.68 8.97
N THR A 322 6.06 5.41 8.75
CA THR A 322 4.71 4.89 8.98
C THR A 322 4.74 3.76 10.01
N LEU A 323 3.90 3.88 11.03
CA LEU A 323 3.85 2.97 12.19
C LEU A 323 2.44 2.44 12.39
N LYS A 324 2.32 1.20 12.85
CA LYS A 324 1.05 0.62 13.33
C LYS A 324 1.02 0.67 14.85
N ILE A 325 0.06 1.41 15.42
CA ILE A 325 -0.17 1.51 16.87
C ILE A 325 -1.64 1.15 17.09
N ASP A 326 -1.90 0.13 17.91
CA ASP A 326 -3.25 -0.36 18.24
C ASP A 326 -4.12 -0.64 17.01
N GLY A 327 -3.53 -1.25 15.98
CA GLY A 327 -4.23 -1.57 14.74
C GLY A 327 -4.37 -0.42 13.73
N GLN A 328 -4.08 0.82 14.14
CA GLN A 328 -4.19 2.02 13.30
C GLN A 328 -2.82 2.48 12.78
N TYR A 329 -2.83 3.04 11.56
CA TYR A 329 -1.62 3.56 10.92
C TYR A 329 -1.40 5.05 11.20
N PHE A 330 -0.18 5.39 11.58
CA PHE A 330 0.24 6.77 11.80
C PHE A 330 1.49 7.07 10.98
N THR A 331 1.38 8.05 10.08
CA THR A 331 2.52 8.58 9.35
C THR A 331 3.00 9.87 10.01
N ARG A 332 4.31 9.98 10.26
CA ARG A 332 4.95 11.17 10.81
C ARG A 332 6.24 11.45 10.05
N ARG A 333 6.59 12.73 9.96
CA ARG A 333 7.85 13.19 9.38
C ARG A 333 8.80 13.54 10.50
N TYR A 334 10.01 13.00 10.44
CA TYR A 334 11.08 13.35 11.37
C TYR A 334 12.31 13.77 10.57
N THR A 335 12.91 14.91 10.92
CA THR A 335 14.18 15.33 10.33
C THR A 335 15.23 14.23 10.50
N LEU A 336 15.98 13.95 9.44
CA LEU A 336 17.15 13.09 9.49
C LEU A 336 18.26 13.83 10.23
N SER A 337 18.30 13.62 11.54
CA SER A 337 19.31 14.20 12.43
C SER A 337 20.73 13.69 12.15
N SER A 338 20.89 12.54 11.49
CA SER A 338 22.18 12.05 10.97
C SER A 338 22.74 12.95 9.86
N THR A 339 24.03 12.82 9.60
CA THR A 339 24.73 13.44 8.46
C THR A 339 24.63 12.56 7.21
N PRO A 340 24.31 13.12 6.03
CA PRO A 340 24.24 12.35 4.80
C PRO A 340 25.63 11.88 4.30
N SER A 341 26.73 12.40 4.86
CA SER A 341 28.09 11.99 4.49
C SER A 341 28.48 10.60 4.99
N ARG A 342 27.67 10.00 5.87
CA ARG A 342 27.88 8.65 6.41
C ARG A 342 26.81 7.72 5.83
N ALA A 343 27.05 7.21 4.63
CA ALA A 343 26.10 6.40 3.88
C ALA A 343 25.68 5.14 4.66
N GLY A 344 24.43 4.71 4.46
CA GLY A 344 23.88 3.48 5.05
C GLY A 344 23.38 3.60 6.48
N LEU A 345 23.54 4.76 7.14
CA LEU A 345 23.13 4.98 8.52
C LEU A 345 22.23 6.21 8.65
N TYR A 346 20.95 5.99 8.95
CA TYR A 346 19.98 7.06 9.24
C TYR A 346 19.79 7.25 10.74
N ALA A 347 19.49 8.48 11.17
CA ALA A 347 19.06 8.75 12.53
C ALA A 347 17.93 9.77 12.59
N ILE A 348 16.89 9.45 13.36
CA ILE A 348 15.86 10.43 13.76
C ILE A 348 15.95 10.67 15.25
N SER A 349 15.73 11.92 15.67
CA SER A 349 15.77 12.31 17.07
C SER A 349 14.42 12.88 17.47
N VAL A 350 13.74 12.19 18.38
CA VAL A 350 12.31 12.37 18.65
C VAL A 350 12.12 12.92 20.04
N LYS A 351 11.51 14.09 20.16
CA LYS A 351 11.06 14.64 21.45
C LYS A 351 9.72 14.03 21.84
N ARG A 352 9.55 13.66 23.11
CA ARG A 352 8.23 13.28 23.63
C ARG A 352 7.28 14.48 23.53
N ALA A 353 6.12 14.25 22.94
CA ALA A 353 5.04 15.23 22.93
C ALA A 353 4.00 14.82 23.96
N PRO A 354 3.59 15.69 24.90
CA PRO A 354 2.49 15.40 25.81
C PRO A 354 1.23 14.99 25.02
N GLY A 355 0.65 13.83 25.34
CA GLY A 355 -0.49 13.25 24.61
C GLY A 355 -0.19 12.77 23.18
N GLY A 356 1.06 12.87 22.70
CA GLY A 356 1.45 12.47 21.36
C GLY A 356 1.48 10.94 21.20
N ARG A 357 0.67 10.39 20.30
CA ARG A 357 0.58 8.93 20.11
C ARG A 357 1.89 8.31 19.59
N VAL A 358 2.44 8.87 18.51
CA VAL A 358 3.62 8.31 17.83
C VAL A 358 4.91 8.54 18.60
N SER A 359 5.15 9.77 19.07
CA SER A 359 6.40 10.10 19.76
C SER A 359 6.55 9.33 21.07
N ASN A 360 5.47 9.15 21.84
CA ASN A 360 5.52 8.32 23.03
C ASN A 360 5.71 6.84 22.68
N TRP A 361 4.98 6.32 21.67
CA TRP A 361 5.16 4.94 21.23
C TRP A 361 6.60 4.63 20.81
N LEU A 362 7.26 5.54 20.06
CA LEU A 362 8.66 5.36 19.67
C LEU A 362 9.58 5.25 20.89
N HIS A 363 9.38 6.09 21.91
CA HIS A 363 10.19 6.00 23.12
C HIS A 363 9.91 4.74 23.95
N ASP A 364 8.65 4.35 24.04
CA ASP A 364 8.20 3.26 24.92
C ASP A 364 8.43 1.87 24.29
N HIS A 365 8.28 1.75 22.96
CA HIS A 365 8.18 0.46 22.28
C HIS A 365 9.23 0.24 21.19
N LEU A 366 9.82 1.28 20.58
CA LEU A 366 10.81 1.05 19.53
C LEU A 366 12.13 0.56 20.15
N GLN A 367 12.51 -0.68 19.89
CA GLN A 367 13.74 -1.32 20.39
C GLN A 367 14.71 -1.64 19.24
N VAL A 368 15.97 -1.93 19.60
CA VAL A 368 16.95 -2.47 18.64
C VAL A 368 16.40 -3.78 18.05
N GLY A 369 16.54 -3.94 16.73
CA GLY A 369 15.99 -5.06 15.95
C GLY A 369 14.60 -4.80 15.35
N HIS A 370 13.86 -3.80 15.81
CA HIS A 370 12.55 -3.47 15.23
C HIS A 370 12.68 -2.87 13.83
N LYS A 371 11.75 -3.25 12.95
CA LYS A 371 11.67 -2.74 11.58
C LYS A 371 10.65 -1.62 11.44
N LEU A 372 10.98 -0.59 10.66
CA LEU A 372 10.09 0.51 10.29
C LEU A 372 9.93 0.58 8.78
N ALA A 373 8.70 0.79 8.32
CA ALA A 373 8.43 1.14 6.93
C ALA A 373 8.63 2.64 6.74
N ILE A 374 9.33 3.01 5.67
CA ILE A 374 9.68 4.38 5.35
C ILE A 374 9.39 4.70 3.88
N GLU A 375 9.23 5.98 3.61
CA GLU A 375 9.33 6.53 2.25
C GLU A 375 10.74 7.08 2.01
N SER A 376 11.03 7.51 0.78
CA SER A 376 12.28 8.22 0.49
C SER A 376 12.38 9.53 1.30
N PRO A 377 13.60 9.95 1.69
CA PRO A 377 13.82 11.28 2.26
C PRO A 377 13.23 12.39 1.38
N ALA A 378 12.66 13.41 2.02
CA ALA A 378 11.97 14.51 1.35
C ALA A 378 12.16 15.83 2.11
N GLY A 379 11.69 16.93 1.50
CA GLY A 379 11.66 18.26 2.10
C GLY A 379 12.63 19.24 1.46
N GLU A 380 12.24 20.51 1.48
CA GLU A 380 12.98 21.64 0.88
C GLU A 380 13.84 22.41 1.91
N PHE A 381 13.82 21.99 3.18
CA PHE A 381 14.60 22.62 4.24
C PHE A 381 15.97 21.96 4.37
N TYR A 382 16.91 22.32 3.51
CA TYR A 382 18.26 21.76 3.52
C TYR A 382 19.34 22.81 3.26
N LEU A 383 20.55 22.53 3.76
CA LEU A 383 21.69 23.39 3.54
C LEU A 383 22.25 23.19 2.13
N ASP A 384 22.28 24.27 1.34
CA ASP A 384 23.04 24.36 0.10
C ASP A 384 24.54 24.62 0.37
N ILE A 385 25.41 24.00 -0.41
CA ILE A 385 26.88 23.96 -0.25
C ILE A 385 27.53 25.32 -0.58
N THR A 386 26.76 26.28 -1.10
CA THR A 386 27.23 27.60 -1.54
C THR A 386 27.39 28.62 -0.41
N ALA A 387 26.78 28.40 0.76
CA ALA A 387 26.81 29.37 1.87
C ALA A 387 28.19 29.47 2.55
N ASP A 388 28.71 30.70 2.74
CA ASP A 388 29.96 31.00 3.46
C ASP A 388 29.74 31.55 4.88
N LYS A 389 28.53 32.04 5.18
CA LYS A 389 28.11 32.50 6.52
C LYS A 389 26.72 31.99 6.86
N LEU A 390 26.58 31.35 8.01
CA LEU A 390 25.38 30.63 8.42
C LEU A 390 24.89 31.13 9.79
N LEU A 391 23.57 31.25 9.92
CA LEU A 391 22.87 31.45 11.18
C LEU A 391 21.81 30.35 11.35
N LEU A 392 22.04 29.45 12.29
CA LEU A 392 21.14 28.37 12.67
C LEU A 392 20.35 28.80 13.90
N LEU A 393 19.01 28.86 13.79
CA LEU A 393 18.11 29.21 14.87
C LEU A 393 17.26 27.99 15.25
N ALA A 394 17.54 27.40 16.41
CA ALA A 394 16.82 26.24 16.92
C ALA A 394 16.04 26.58 18.20
N ALA A 395 14.86 25.99 18.34
CA ALA A 395 14.16 25.94 19.63
C ALA A 395 13.61 24.53 19.89
N GLY A 396 13.91 23.98 21.08
CA GLY A 396 13.47 22.64 21.47
C GLY A 396 13.96 21.55 20.51
N SER A 397 13.05 20.78 19.91
CA SER A 397 13.39 19.74 18.93
C SER A 397 13.84 20.29 17.57
N GLY A 398 13.66 21.59 17.30
CA GLY A 398 14.15 22.23 16.06
C GLY A 398 15.67 22.22 15.90
N ILE A 399 16.42 21.70 16.88
CA ILE A 399 17.85 21.42 16.78
C ILE A 399 18.17 20.28 15.79
N THR A 400 17.22 19.40 15.48
CA THR A 400 17.46 18.21 14.65
C THR A 400 17.94 18.48 13.22
N PRO A 401 17.37 19.43 12.45
CA PRO A 401 17.98 19.84 11.18
C PRO A 401 19.33 20.51 11.38
N MET A 402 19.49 21.33 12.42
CA MET A 402 20.72 22.10 12.66
C MET A 402 21.90 21.18 12.97
N ILE A 403 21.69 20.13 13.78
CA ILE A 403 22.75 19.16 14.07
C ILE A 403 23.09 18.32 12.84
N SER A 404 22.12 18.00 11.97
CA SER A 404 22.38 17.36 10.67
C SER A 404 23.31 18.21 9.80
N MET A 405 23.00 19.50 9.68
CA MET A 405 23.82 20.49 8.94
C MET A 405 25.22 20.64 9.54
N LEU A 406 25.34 20.76 10.87
CA LEU A 406 26.65 20.88 11.53
C LEU A 406 27.50 19.63 11.37
N ARG A 407 26.91 18.43 11.51
CA ARG A 407 27.61 17.16 11.27
C ARG A 407 28.09 17.05 9.83
N TYR A 408 27.26 17.45 8.86
CA TYR A 408 27.63 17.48 7.45
C TYR A 408 28.81 18.44 7.18
N LEU A 409 28.75 19.67 7.71
CA LEU A 409 29.83 20.64 7.55
C LEU A 409 31.14 20.15 8.19
N TYR A 410 31.05 19.50 9.36
CA TYR A 410 32.20 18.89 10.03
C TYR A 410 32.82 17.75 9.21
N ASP A 411 32.00 16.80 8.76
CA ASP A 411 32.46 15.64 7.97
C ASP A 411 33.16 16.06 6.67
N ASN A 412 32.66 17.13 6.04
CA ASN A 412 33.22 17.68 4.79
C ASN A 412 34.30 18.76 5.03
N LYS A 413 34.77 18.96 6.27
CA LYS A 413 35.81 19.94 6.64
C LYS A 413 35.53 21.35 6.10
N ARG A 414 34.26 21.77 6.14
CA ARG A 414 33.83 23.09 5.66
C ARG A 414 34.07 24.13 6.74
N HIS A 415 35.07 24.97 6.54
CA HIS A 415 35.43 26.06 7.45
C HIS A 415 34.69 27.35 7.08
N ILE A 416 33.38 27.39 7.35
CA ILE A 416 32.53 28.57 7.16
C ILE A 416 32.22 29.26 8.50
N ASP A 417 31.77 30.51 8.47
CA ASP A 417 31.39 31.27 9.68
C ASP A 417 29.97 30.88 10.12
N ILE A 418 29.83 30.23 11.29
CA ILE A 418 28.56 29.66 11.74
C ILE A 418 28.18 30.21 13.11
N TYR A 419 26.95 30.70 13.24
CA TYR A 419 26.32 30.95 14.53
C TYR A 419 25.15 29.99 14.73
N LEU A 420 25.14 29.26 15.85
CA LEU A 420 23.98 28.50 16.31
C LEU A 420 23.38 29.20 17.52
N TYR A 421 22.14 29.65 17.41
CA TYR A 421 21.33 30.04 18.55
C TYR A 421 20.38 28.88 18.91
N TYR A 422 20.44 28.41 20.15
CA TYR A 422 19.61 27.31 20.62
C TYR A 422 18.80 27.67 21.87
N GLN A 423 17.48 27.74 21.73
CA GLN A 423 16.55 28.04 22.82
C GLN A 423 16.01 26.77 23.48
N CYS A 424 16.25 26.63 24.78
CA CYS A 424 15.72 25.55 25.61
C CYS A 424 14.93 26.11 26.82
N ARG A 425 14.19 25.24 27.51
CA ARG A 425 13.51 25.61 28.76
C ARG A 425 14.49 25.57 29.93
N ALA A 426 15.02 24.40 30.28
CA ALA A 426 16.01 24.19 31.32
C ALA A 426 17.29 23.51 30.77
N ARG A 427 18.30 23.28 31.62
CA ARG A 427 19.56 22.63 31.21
C ARG A 427 19.36 21.20 30.71
N GLU A 428 18.43 20.46 31.30
CA GLU A 428 18.09 19.08 30.93
C GLU A 428 17.37 18.95 29.57
N ASP A 429 16.87 20.06 29.01
CA ASP A 429 16.27 20.12 27.68
C ASP A 429 17.32 20.28 26.57
N ILE A 430 18.60 20.53 26.90
CA ILE A 430 19.63 20.81 25.90
C ILE A 430 20.05 19.50 25.23
N ALA A 431 19.43 19.19 24.10
CA ALA A 431 19.79 18.01 23.33
C ALA A 431 21.17 18.17 22.66
N PHE A 432 21.89 17.06 22.55
CA PHE A 432 23.22 16.98 21.92
C PHE A 432 24.30 17.86 22.59
N LYS A 433 24.16 18.22 23.86
CA LYS A 433 25.08 19.17 24.54
C LYS A 433 26.56 18.81 24.37
N SER A 434 26.94 17.57 24.68
CA SER A 434 28.34 17.12 24.58
C SER A 434 28.87 17.17 23.14
N GLU A 435 28.03 16.86 22.15
CA GLU A 435 28.41 16.91 20.74
C GLU A 435 28.55 18.35 20.23
N ILE A 436 27.61 19.22 20.59
CA ILE A 436 27.63 20.64 20.27
C ILE A 436 28.88 21.31 20.86
N ASP A 437 29.24 20.99 22.10
CA ASP A 437 30.47 21.47 22.74
C ASP A 437 31.72 20.97 22.01
N TYR A 438 31.75 19.68 21.65
CA TYR A 438 32.83 19.10 20.89
C TYR A 438 33.00 19.78 19.53
N LEU A 439 31.92 19.94 18.76
CA LEU A 439 31.91 20.60 17.46
C LEU A 439 32.43 22.04 17.56
N GLN A 440 32.05 22.78 18.62
CA GLN A 440 32.59 24.12 18.86
C GLN A 440 34.09 24.09 19.19
N SER A 441 34.54 23.13 20.01
CA SER A 441 35.95 23.02 20.42
C SER A 441 36.90 22.74 19.26
N VAL A 442 36.42 22.04 18.23
CA VAL A 442 37.22 21.66 17.04
C VAL A 442 36.97 22.56 15.83
N ASN A 443 36.03 23.51 15.91
CA ASN A 443 35.74 24.47 14.84
C ASN A 443 35.73 25.91 15.40
N PRO A 444 36.82 26.68 15.25
CA PRO A 444 36.90 28.04 15.79
C PRO A 444 35.89 29.01 15.16
N ASN A 445 35.37 28.69 13.96
CA ASN A 445 34.39 29.48 13.23
C ASN A 445 32.94 29.16 13.62
N LEU A 446 32.71 28.14 14.45
CA LEU A 446 31.40 27.84 15.02
C LEU A 446 31.26 28.56 16.36
N LYS A 447 30.23 29.41 16.49
CA LYS A 447 29.86 30.08 17.73
C LYS A 447 28.46 29.63 18.14
N ILE A 448 28.33 29.18 19.39
CA ILE A 448 27.09 28.61 19.89
C ILE A 448 26.58 29.42 21.07
N ILE A 449 25.34 29.89 20.95
CA ILE A 449 24.63 30.66 21.94
C ILE A 449 23.44 29.82 22.39
N ILE A 450 23.52 29.24 23.57
CA ILE A 450 22.40 28.52 24.18
C ILE A 450 21.70 29.48 25.14
N ALA A 451 20.37 29.57 25.06
CA ALA A 451 19.57 30.44 25.92
C ALA A 451 18.47 29.65 26.62
N LEU A 452 18.34 29.84 27.94
CA LEU A 452 17.34 29.16 28.76
C LEU A 452 16.25 30.12 29.21
N THR A 453 15.00 29.66 29.12
CA THR A 453 13.84 30.43 29.60
C THR A 453 13.48 30.13 31.06
N ARG A 454 14.00 29.02 31.61
CA ARG A 454 13.89 28.58 33.01
C ARG A 454 15.24 28.01 33.49
N PRO A 455 16.30 28.84 33.55
CA PRO A 455 17.63 28.41 33.98
C PRO A 455 17.66 28.03 35.46
N ASP A 456 18.52 27.07 35.82
CA ASP A 456 18.93 26.87 37.22
C ASP A 456 20.09 27.81 37.59
N GLU A 457 20.50 27.76 38.87
CA GLU A 457 21.57 28.61 39.40
C GLU A 457 22.93 28.33 38.74
N LEU A 458 23.14 27.11 38.23
CA LEU A 458 24.38 26.69 37.59
C LEU A 458 24.50 27.19 36.14
N TRP A 459 23.45 27.80 35.58
CA TRP A 459 23.48 28.30 34.21
C TRP A 459 24.21 29.63 34.09
N GLY A 460 25.38 29.61 33.46
CA GLY A 460 26.18 30.79 33.14
C GLY A 460 25.85 31.47 31.80
N GLY A 461 24.96 30.89 30.99
CA GLY A 461 24.57 31.45 29.68
C GLY A 461 23.40 32.45 29.73
N PRO A 462 22.95 32.95 28.57
CA PRO A 462 21.76 33.79 28.47
C PRO A 462 20.51 33.19 29.16
N LYS A 463 19.85 34.03 29.98
CA LYS A 463 18.65 33.72 30.77
C LYS A 463 17.42 34.43 30.20
N ARG A 464 17.16 34.26 28.90
CA ARG A 464 16.16 35.03 28.16
C ARG A 464 15.61 34.28 26.95
N ARG A 465 14.52 34.79 26.39
CA ARG A 465 14.05 34.41 25.06
C ARG A 465 14.89 35.10 23.99
N LEU A 466 14.77 34.64 22.74
CA LEU A 466 15.33 35.32 21.58
C LEU A 466 14.83 36.76 21.58
N ASP A 467 15.76 37.70 21.44
CA ASP A 467 15.48 39.12 21.39
C ASP A 467 16.30 39.79 20.29
N THR A 468 15.91 41.00 19.91
CA THR A 468 16.59 41.79 18.88
C THR A 468 18.04 42.12 19.26
N GLN A 469 18.37 42.21 20.57
CA GLN A 469 19.72 42.54 21.03
C GLN A 469 20.70 41.40 20.73
N LEU A 470 20.28 40.16 20.97
CA LEU A 470 21.03 38.96 20.62
C LEU A 470 21.29 38.87 19.12
N LEU A 471 20.26 39.11 18.30
CA LEU A 471 20.38 39.08 16.84
C LEU A 471 21.31 40.19 16.31
N LYS A 472 21.24 41.40 16.87
CA LYS A 472 22.17 42.51 16.57
C LYS A 472 23.61 42.20 16.97
N GLY A 473 23.81 41.36 17.98
CA GLY A 473 25.14 40.93 18.43
C GLY A 473 25.85 39.97 17.47
N ILE A 474 25.15 39.42 16.47
CA ILE A 474 25.72 38.51 15.48
C ILE A 474 26.40 39.33 14.38
N PRO A 475 27.72 39.20 14.17
CA PRO A 475 28.44 39.93 13.14
C PRO A 475 27.88 39.62 11.74
N LYS A 476 27.68 40.68 10.95
CA LYS A 476 27.22 40.62 9.55
C LYS A 476 25.94 39.80 9.38
N VAL A 477 24.99 39.94 10.30
CA VAL A 477 23.75 39.15 10.30
C VAL A 477 23.01 39.21 8.97
N ASN A 478 23.01 40.37 8.30
CA ASN A 478 22.41 40.60 6.99
C ASN A 478 23.06 39.83 5.82
N GLU A 479 24.31 39.38 5.96
CA GLU A 479 25.02 38.58 4.95
C GLU A 479 24.80 37.06 5.12
N ARG A 480 24.14 36.62 6.19
CA ARG A 480 24.04 35.19 6.53
C ARG A 480 22.87 34.51 5.85
N GLN A 481 23.05 33.24 5.48
CA GLN A 481 21.96 32.31 5.25
C GLN A 481 21.39 31.89 6.60
N VAL A 482 20.07 32.01 6.78
CA VAL A 482 19.38 31.74 8.04
C VAL A 482 18.52 30.49 7.89
N PHE A 483 18.71 29.53 8.79
CA PHE A 483 17.84 28.35 8.91
C PHE A 483 17.17 28.39 10.29
N ALA A 484 15.84 28.45 10.31
CA ALA A 484 15.06 28.53 11.55
C ALA A 484 14.10 27.35 11.70
N CYS A 485 14.15 26.68 12.86
CA CYS A 485 13.20 25.61 13.18
C CYS A 485 12.86 25.64 14.67
N GLY A 486 11.56 25.62 14.99
CA GLY A 486 11.07 25.71 16.36
C GLY A 486 9.56 25.96 16.42
N PRO A 487 9.02 26.35 17.58
CA PRO A 487 7.61 26.77 17.69
C PRO A 487 7.29 27.99 16.82
N ASP A 488 6.06 28.08 16.33
CA ASP A 488 5.64 29.13 15.38
C ASP A 488 5.96 30.55 15.85
N GLU A 489 5.66 30.86 17.11
CA GLU A 489 5.91 32.19 17.66
C GLU A 489 7.41 32.55 17.72
N PHE A 490 8.28 31.55 17.92
CA PHE A 490 9.72 31.74 17.86
C PHE A 490 10.17 32.07 16.43
N MET A 491 9.67 31.33 15.44
CA MET A 491 10.05 31.53 14.04
C MET A 491 9.46 32.83 13.45
N LYS A 492 8.21 33.18 13.77
CA LYS A 492 7.60 34.44 13.38
C LYS A 492 8.38 35.64 13.92
N TYR A 493 8.78 35.58 15.20
CA TYR A 493 9.61 36.60 15.80
C TYR A 493 10.98 36.69 15.10
N ALA A 494 11.68 35.57 14.95
CA ALA A 494 12.98 35.52 14.29
C ALA A 494 12.94 36.10 12.87
N LYS A 495 11.98 35.68 12.04
CA LYS A 495 11.80 36.18 10.67
C LYS A 495 11.62 37.70 10.67
N ARG A 496 10.69 38.21 11.48
CA ARG A 496 10.40 39.65 11.55
C ARG A 496 11.64 40.46 11.92
N GLU A 497 12.34 40.07 12.99
CA GLU A 497 13.52 40.82 13.46
C GLU A 497 14.67 40.76 12.46
N LEU A 498 14.94 39.61 11.85
CA LEU A 498 16.03 39.46 10.89
C LEU A 498 15.79 40.24 9.60
N LEU A 499 14.55 40.27 9.10
CA LEU A 499 14.19 41.13 7.96
C LEU A 499 14.39 42.62 8.31
N MET A 500 14.02 43.05 9.51
CA MET A 500 14.29 44.43 9.97
C MET A 500 15.78 44.74 10.13
N LEU A 501 16.60 43.73 10.40
CA LEU A 501 18.07 43.84 10.44
C LEU A 501 18.73 43.75 9.06
N GLY A 502 17.93 43.65 7.98
CA GLY A 502 18.40 43.68 6.60
C GLY A 502 18.80 42.32 6.03
N VAL A 503 18.42 41.20 6.66
CA VAL A 503 18.54 39.87 6.03
C VAL A 503 17.59 39.81 4.83
N PRO A 504 18.07 39.47 3.63
CA PRO A 504 17.21 39.26 2.48
C PRO A 504 16.21 38.13 2.73
N GLU A 505 14.96 38.27 2.28
CA GLU A 505 13.96 37.20 2.46
C GLU A 505 14.40 35.88 1.82
N SER A 506 15.11 35.93 0.69
CA SER A 506 15.70 34.76 0.02
C SER A 506 16.78 34.04 0.84
N HIS A 507 17.33 34.68 1.87
CA HIS A 507 18.31 34.09 2.77
C HIS A 507 17.64 33.43 3.99
N TYR A 508 16.33 33.57 4.17
CA TYR A 508 15.62 33.05 5.34
C TYR A 508 14.82 31.79 4.99
N HIS A 509 15.27 30.66 5.54
CA HIS A 509 14.67 29.34 5.39
C HIS A 509 14.02 28.91 6.71
N GLN A 510 12.85 28.29 6.67
CA GLN A 510 12.20 27.75 7.88
C GLN A 510 11.48 26.43 7.65
N GLU A 511 11.39 25.62 8.71
CA GLU A 511 10.58 24.39 8.75
C GLU A 511 9.77 24.33 10.05
N THR A 512 8.49 23.98 9.93
CA THR A 512 7.55 23.88 11.05
C THR A 512 7.21 22.42 11.37
N PHE A 513 7.26 22.06 12.66
CA PHE A 513 6.78 20.77 13.15
C PHE A 513 5.32 20.88 13.61
N ASN A 514 4.37 20.63 12.70
CA ASN A 514 2.95 20.64 13.03
C ASN A 514 2.58 19.41 13.88
N ILE A 515 2.04 19.65 15.08
CA ILE A 515 1.31 18.62 15.84
C ILE A 515 -0.10 18.56 15.26
N ALA A 516 -0.31 17.71 14.26
CA ALA A 516 -1.65 17.39 13.79
C ALA A 516 -2.36 16.56 14.87
N ILE A 517 -3.17 17.22 15.69
CA ILE A 517 -4.30 16.57 16.37
C ILE A 517 -5.34 16.44 15.25
N VAL A 518 -5.64 15.21 14.82
CA VAL A 518 -6.73 14.95 13.87
C VAL A 518 -7.96 14.58 14.73
N PRO A 519 -8.98 15.45 14.85
CA PRO A 519 -10.29 15.01 15.28
C PRO A 519 -10.92 14.22 14.13
N GLN A 520 -11.67 13.18 14.46
CA GLN A 520 -12.59 12.54 13.54
C GLN A 520 -13.60 13.61 13.07
N ALA A 521 -13.72 13.85 11.76
CA ALA A 521 -14.62 14.88 11.26
C ALA A 521 -16.08 14.57 11.67
N GLU A 522 -16.79 15.56 12.21
CA GLU A 522 -18.21 15.39 12.57
C GLU A 522 -19.05 15.00 11.34
N PHE A 523 -20.07 14.18 11.57
CA PHE A 523 -21.00 13.75 10.53
C PHE A 523 -21.68 14.95 9.87
N ARG A 524 -21.74 14.96 8.54
CA ARG A 524 -22.43 15.99 7.75
C ARG A 524 -23.09 15.38 6.52
N SER A 525 -24.33 15.80 6.27
CA SER A 525 -25.02 15.53 5.01
C SER A 525 -24.53 16.48 3.91
N VAL A 526 -24.39 15.94 2.70
CA VAL A 526 -23.91 16.65 1.51
C VAL A 526 -24.84 16.42 0.32
N ASN A 527 -25.01 17.43 -0.53
CA ASN A 527 -25.74 17.28 -1.79
C ASN A 527 -24.79 16.72 -2.86
N LEU A 528 -25.16 15.58 -3.45
CA LEU A 528 -24.38 14.91 -4.48
C LEU A 528 -25.10 15.02 -5.81
N MET A 529 -24.35 15.36 -6.87
CA MET A 529 -24.84 15.38 -8.24
C MET A 529 -23.91 14.55 -9.12
N VAL A 530 -24.46 13.50 -9.73
CA VAL A 530 -23.74 12.58 -10.60
C VAL A 530 -24.45 12.56 -11.96
N ASN A 531 -23.77 12.95 -13.03
CA ASN A 531 -24.32 12.96 -14.40
C ASN A 531 -25.69 13.68 -14.49
N GLY A 532 -25.85 14.78 -13.75
CA GLY A 532 -27.08 15.58 -13.70
C GLY A 532 -28.19 15.03 -12.77
N VAL A 533 -27.99 13.87 -12.13
CA VAL A 533 -28.93 13.32 -11.15
C VAL A 533 -28.49 13.73 -9.75
N ALA A 534 -29.37 14.43 -9.02
CA ALA A 534 -29.11 14.89 -7.65
C ALA A 534 -29.69 13.93 -6.61
N PHE A 535 -28.91 13.67 -5.55
CA PHE A 535 -29.34 12.86 -4.40
C PHE A 535 -28.62 13.32 -3.12
N LEU A 536 -29.20 13.00 -1.96
CA LEU A 536 -28.63 13.35 -0.66
C LEU A 536 -27.63 12.27 -0.21
N GLY A 537 -26.45 12.69 0.24
CA GLY A 537 -25.39 11.82 0.71
C GLY A 537 -24.77 12.28 2.04
N ASP A 538 -23.62 11.71 2.39
CA ASP A 538 -22.85 12.00 3.61
C ASP A 538 -21.34 12.10 3.39
N ASN A 539 -20.65 12.60 4.42
CA ASN A 539 -19.20 12.73 4.48
C ASN A 539 -18.46 11.53 5.10
N GLN A 540 -19.07 10.35 5.10
CA GLN A 540 -18.54 9.14 5.75
C GLN A 540 -18.36 7.99 4.74
N GLN A 541 -19.14 7.95 3.66
CA GLN A 541 -19.14 6.84 2.71
C GLN A 541 -18.51 7.20 1.35
N PRO A 542 -17.92 6.24 0.63
CA PRO A 542 -17.45 6.47 -0.73
C PRO A 542 -18.59 6.80 -1.70
N LEU A 543 -18.36 7.72 -2.64
CA LEU A 543 -19.35 8.20 -3.61
C LEU A 543 -20.02 7.08 -4.41
N LEU A 544 -19.28 6.04 -4.80
CA LEU A 544 -19.84 4.91 -5.57
C LEU A 544 -20.96 4.20 -4.81
N ARG A 545 -20.78 3.93 -3.52
CA ARG A 545 -21.80 3.27 -2.67
C ARG A 545 -23.07 4.11 -2.59
N GLN A 546 -22.90 5.42 -2.40
CA GLN A 546 -24.00 6.36 -2.26
C GLN A 546 -24.79 6.48 -3.58
N ALA A 547 -24.10 6.51 -4.72
CA ALA A 547 -24.74 6.52 -6.04
C ALA A 547 -25.56 5.24 -6.29
N GLU A 548 -25.04 4.06 -5.94
CA GLU A 548 -25.75 2.78 -6.09
C GLU A 548 -27.02 2.72 -5.26
N GLN A 549 -26.96 3.17 -4.00
CA GLN A 549 -28.12 3.25 -3.12
C GLN A 549 -29.20 4.22 -3.67
N ALA A 550 -28.77 5.26 -4.38
CA ALA A 550 -29.66 6.20 -5.06
C ALA A 550 -30.12 5.72 -6.45
N GLY A 551 -29.71 4.52 -6.90
CA GLY A 551 -30.03 3.99 -8.22
C GLY A 551 -29.30 4.68 -9.38
N VAL A 552 -28.23 5.43 -9.10
CA VAL A 552 -27.43 6.14 -10.11
C VAL A 552 -26.25 5.28 -10.54
N GLN A 553 -26.15 5.02 -11.85
CA GLN A 553 -25.06 4.20 -12.40
C GLN A 553 -23.77 5.00 -12.56
N LEU A 554 -22.68 4.41 -12.05
CA LEU A 554 -21.31 4.85 -12.27
C LEU A 554 -20.49 3.66 -12.74
N PRO A 555 -19.46 3.86 -13.59
CA PRO A 555 -18.58 2.77 -13.96
C PRO A 555 -17.82 2.28 -12.71
N TYR A 556 -17.65 0.97 -12.56
CA TYR A 556 -16.91 0.39 -11.44
C TYR A 556 -16.26 -0.94 -11.82
N GLY A 557 -15.37 -1.42 -10.94
CA GLY A 557 -14.63 -2.66 -11.15
C GLY A 557 -14.08 -3.26 -9.87
N CYS A 558 -12.92 -2.77 -9.42
CA CYS A 558 -12.21 -3.31 -8.26
C CYS A 558 -12.72 -2.80 -6.92
N ARG A 559 -13.46 -1.69 -6.89
CA ARG A 559 -13.97 -1.05 -5.66
C ARG A 559 -12.92 -0.69 -4.59
N ALA A 560 -11.65 -0.61 -4.96
CA ALA A 560 -10.54 -0.39 -4.02
C ALA A 560 -9.47 0.60 -4.52
N GLY A 561 -9.76 1.28 -5.63
CA GLY A 561 -8.93 2.38 -6.11
C GLY A 561 -7.69 1.95 -6.91
N PHE A 562 -7.72 0.79 -7.57
CA PHE A 562 -6.59 0.27 -8.38
C PHE A 562 -6.88 0.08 -9.87
N CYS A 563 -8.05 -0.45 -10.24
CA CYS A 563 -8.35 -0.76 -11.66
C CYS A 563 -8.72 0.45 -12.52
N ARG A 564 -8.86 1.64 -11.92
CA ARG A 564 -9.24 2.91 -12.58
C ARG A 564 -10.59 2.95 -13.30
N GLN A 565 -11.33 1.84 -13.39
CA GLN A 565 -12.67 1.80 -14.02
C GLN A 565 -13.67 2.79 -13.40
N CYS A 566 -13.58 3.08 -12.10
CA CYS A 566 -14.47 4.04 -11.44
C CYS A 566 -13.98 5.49 -11.48
N LYS A 567 -13.16 5.82 -12.46
CA LYS A 567 -12.60 7.17 -12.61
C LYS A 567 -13.68 8.10 -13.14
N VAL A 568 -13.88 9.21 -12.45
CA VAL A 568 -14.76 10.30 -12.86
C VAL A 568 -14.05 11.63 -12.65
N ARG A 569 -14.59 12.70 -13.21
CA ARG A 569 -14.08 14.06 -13.03
C ARG A 569 -14.95 14.80 -12.01
N VAL A 570 -14.31 15.45 -11.04
CA VAL A 570 -14.99 16.38 -10.12
C VAL A 570 -15.14 17.73 -10.82
N VAL A 571 -16.39 18.17 -10.96
CA VAL A 571 -16.74 19.47 -11.53
C VAL A 571 -16.71 20.55 -10.44
N SER A 572 -17.22 20.23 -9.25
CA SER A 572 -17.17 21.09 -8.07
C SER A 572 -17.25 20.28 -6.77
N GLY A 573 -16.74 20.85 -5.68
CA GLY A 573 -16.70 20.22 -4.36
C GLY A 573 -15.36 19.54 -4.04
N PHE A 574 -15.25 19.05 -2.81
CA PHE A 574 -14.04 18.38 -2.31
C PHE A 574 -14.34 16.96 -1.87
N VAL A 575 -13.36 16.08 -2.04
CA VAL A 575 -13.40 14.71 -1.53
C VAL A 575 -12.15 14.44 -0.69
N ASP A 576 -12.28 13.62 0.34
CA ASP A 576 -11.15 12.91 0.94
C ASP A 576 -10.94 11.62 0.15
N GLN A 577 -9.71 11.42 -0.30
CA GLN A 577 -9.31 10.22 -1.02
C GLN A 577 -7.96 9.75 -0.47
N GLN A 578 -7.99 9.22 0.75
CA GLN A 578 -6.82 8.63 1.39
C GLN A 578 -6.31 7.46 0.53
N SER A 579 -5.06 7.55 0.05
CA SER A 579 -4.32 6.45 -0.59
C SER A 579 -4.93 5.85 -1.88
N ALA A 580 -5.21 6.68 -2.90
CA ALA A 580 -5.48 6.19 -4.25
C ALA A 580 -4.20 6.25 -5.11
N SER A 581 -3.45 5.15 -5.15
CA SER A 581 -2.19 5.03 -5.90
C SER A 581 -2.36 4.86 -7.41
N ALA A 582 -3.60 4.78 -7.93
CA ALA A 582 -3.84 4.44 -9.33
C ALA A 582 -4.17 5.63 -10.24
N LEU A 583 -4.24 6.87 -9.74
CA LEU A 583 -4.34 8.07 -10.59
C LEU A 583 -2.93 8.58 -10.93
N SER A 584 -2.70 8.97 -12.18
CA SER A 584 -1.45 9.64 -12.56
C SER A 584 -1.37 11.04 -11.92
N ALA A 585 -0.16 11.62 -11.86
CA ALA A 585 0.02 13.00 -11.39
C ALA A 585 -0.82 14.01 -12.21
N GLU A 586 -0.93 13.79 -13.52
CA GLU A 586 -1.75 14.62 -14.42
C GLU A 586 -3.26 14.48 -14.14
N GLU A 587 -3.73 13.28 -13.79
CA GLU A 587 -5.13 13.04 -13.42
C GLU A 587 -5.48 13.67 -12.07
N GLN A 588 -4.55 13.64 -11.12
CA GLN A 588 -4.68 14.33 -9.84
C GLN A 588 -4.74 15.85 -10.02
N LEU A 589 -3.98 16.41 -10.97
CA LEU A 589 -4.01 17.82 -11.33
C LEU A 589 -5.28 18.23 -12.10
N SER A 590 -5.95 17.30 -12.76
CA SER A 590 -7.18 17.53 -13.55
C SER A 590 -8.47 17.14 -12.82
N ASN A 591 -8.44 17.12 -11.48
CA ASN A 591 -9.58 16.84 -10.60
C ASN A 591 -10.29 15.49 -10.87
N HIS A 592 -9.55 14.48 -11.32
CA HIS A 592 -10.09 13.12 -11.41
C HIS A 592 -10.05 12.41 -10.06
N VAL A 593 -11.08 11.62 -9.80
CA VAL A 593 -11.23 10.83 -8.56
C VAL A 593 -11.67 9.41 -8.87
N LEU A 594 -11.41 8.48 -7.97
CA LEU A 594 -11.88 7.10 -8.05
C LEU A 594 -13.09 6.98 -7.11
N THR A 595 -14.31 6.93 -7.66
CA THR A 595 -15.56 7.02 -6.86
C THR A 595 -15.70 5.93 -5.81
N CYS A 596 -15.04 4.78 -6.00
CA CYS A 596 -15.01 3.71 -5.00
C CYS A 596 -14.16 3.98 -3.75
N CYS A 597 -13.33 5.04 -3.76
CA CYS A 597 -12.48 5.42 -2.64
C CYS A 597 -12.59 6.90 -2.27
N ALA A 598 -13.32 7.70 -3.05
CA ALA A 598 -13.53 9.12 -2.79
C ALA A 598 -14.71 9.32 -1.84
N VAL A 599 -14.46 9.85 -0.65
CA VAL A 599 -15.48 10.25 0.33
C VAL A 599 -15.75 11.75 0.18
N PRO A 600 -16.98 12.18 -0.12
CA PRO A 600 -17.30 13.61 -0.21
C PRO A 600 -17.02 14.36 1.10
N LEU A 601 -16.43 15.55 1.03
CA LEU A 601 -16.25 16.45 2.18
C LEU A 601 -17.23 17.63 2.15
N THR A 602 -17.70 17.98 0.97
CA THR A 602 -18.67 19.04 0.71
C THR A 602 -19.73 18.56 -0.27
N ASP A 603 -20.71 19.40 -0.56
CA ASP A 603 -21.56 19.23 -1.74
C ASP A 603 -20.67 19.04 -2.98
N LEU A 604 -21.02 18.07 -3.82
CA LEU A 604 -20.14 17.50 -4.83
C LEU A 604 -20.88 17.31 -6.15
N VAL A 605 -20.28 17.78 -7.24
CA VAL A 605 -20.75 17.55 -8.61
C VAL A 605 -19.68 16.77 -9.37
N VAL A 606 -20.06 15.63 -9.95
CA VAL A 606 -19.17 14.79 -10.76
C VAL A 606 -19.78 14.42 -12.11
N GLU A 607 -18.91 14.20 -13.09
CA GLU A 607 -19.25 13.72 -14.42
C GLU A 607 -18.39 12.48 -14.73
N SER A 608 -19.03 11.39 -15.16
CA SER A 608 -18.32 10.27 -15.78
C SER A 608 -17.96 10.62 -17.21
N ALA A 609 -16.73 10.30 -17.60
CA ALA A 609 -16.25 10.48 -18.98
C ALA A 609 -17.00 9.61 -19.99
#